data_AF-A0A544TE21-F1
#
_entry.id   AF-A0A544TE21-F1
#
_cell.length_a   1.000
_cell.length_b   1.000
_cell.length_c   1.000
_cell.angle_alpha   90.00
_cell.angle_beta   90.00
_cell.angle_gamma   90.00
#
_symmetry.space_group_name_H-M   'P 1'
#
loop_
_entity.id
_entity.type
_entity.pdbx_description
1 polymer ?
#
loop_
_entity_poly.entity_id
_entity_poly.type
_entity_poly.pdbx_seq_one_letter_code
_entity_poly.pdbx_strand_id
1 'polypeptide(L)'
;MKITNIGLNQVNPYKRNQQQVEKTQQVAKPTTDQLEISSAAKSMQTKSPVEVNQEERVAAIKAQIDAGTYKVDAKKLASNILNYYRL
;
A
#
# COMPACT_ATOMS: atom_id res chain seq x y z
N MET A 1 -13.55 68.87 13.73
CA MET A 1 -13.53 67.77 12.72
C MET A 1 -12.56 66.71 13.19
N LYS A 2 -12.94 65.42 13.14
CA LYS A 2 -12.15 64.29 13.65
C LYS A 2 -11.37 63.67 12.48
N ILE A 3 -10.04 63.67 12.53
CA ILE A 3 -9.19 63.13 11.45
C ILE A 3 -8.89 61.66 11.79
N THR A 4 -9.41 60.73 11.00
CA THR A 4 -9.03 59.31 11.05
C THR A 4 -7.84 59.08 10.13
N ASN A 5 -6.76 58.55 10.69
CA ASN A 5 -5.58 58.14 9.93
C ASN A 5 -5.96 57.05 8.94
N ILE A 6 -5.89 57.36 7.64
CA ILE A 6 -6.16 56.41 6.57
C ILE A 6 -4.94 55.48 6.54
N GLY A 7 -5.12 54.26 7.03
CA GLY A 7 -4.07 53.25 7.12
C GLY A 7 -3.49 52.97 5.73
N LEU A 8 -2.38 53.64 5.41
CA LEU A 8 -1.53 53.28 4.29
C LEU A 8 -1.04 51.87 4.58
N ASN A 9 -1.64 50.89 3.89
CA ASN A 9 -1.25 49.50 3.97
C ASN A 9 0.28 49.40 3.83
N GLN A 10 0.95 49.00 4.90
CA GLN A 10 2.38 48.73 4.88
C GLN A 10 2.63 47.45 4.10
N VAL A 11 2.51 47.54 2.77
CA VAL A 11 2.88 46.47 1.85
C VAL A 11 4.40 46.42 1.84
N ASN A 12 4.98 45.74 2.82
CA ASN A 12 6.42 45.58 2.93
C ASN A 12 6.91 44.75 1.72
N PRO A 13 7.68 45.33 0.77
CA PRO A 13 8.06 44.67 -0.48
C PRO A 13 8.93 43.44 -0.25
N TYR A 14 9.62 43.36 0.90
CA TYR A 14 10.45 42.21 1.27
C TYR A 14 9.63 40.97 1.63
N LYS A 15 8.39 41.13 2.13
CA LYS A 15 7.48 39.99 2.41
C LYS A 15 6.99 39.32 1.13
N ARG A 16 6.87 40.09 0.04
CA ARG A 16 6.46 39.56 -1.27
C ARG A 16 7.53 38.64 -1.86
N ASN A 17 8.81 38.99 -1.67
CA ASN A 17 9.93 38.18 -2.14
C ASN A 17 10.04 36.86 -1.36
N GLN A 18 9.83 36.88 -0.04
CA GLN A 18 9.79 35.65 0.77
C GLN A 18 8.68 34.69 0.30
N GLN A 19 7.48 35.21 0.03
CA GLN A 19 6.36 34.42 -0.50
C GLN A 19 6.63 33.83 -1.89
N GLN A 20 7.41 34.51 -2.74
CA GLN A 20 7.79 33.99 -4.06
C GLN A 20 8.82 32.85 -3.92
N VAL A 21 9.78 32.98 -3.01
CA VAL A 21 10.79 31.94 -2.74
C VAL A 21 10.13 30.70 -2.15
N GLU A 22 9.19 30.84 -1.22
CA GLU A 22 8.40 29.73 -0.66
C GLU A 22 7.59 28.98 -1.74
N LYS A 23 6.96 29.72 -2.66
CA LYS A 23 6.24 29.11 -3.80
C LYS A 23 7.18 28.34 -4.73
N THR A 24 8.39 28.84 -4.94
CA THR A 24 9.38 28.19 -5.83
C THR A 24 9.93 26.90 -5.20
N GLN A 25 10.09 26.86 -3.86
CA GLN A 25 10.50 25.65 -3.13
C GLN A 25 9.44 24.54 -3.13
N GLN A 26 8.15 24.88 -3.17
CA GLN A 26 7.08 23.89 -3.26
C GLN A 26 7.01 23.21 -4.64
N VAL A 27 7.40 23.90 -5.70
CA VAL A 27 7.43 23.38 -7.08
C VAL A 27 8.68 22.52 -7.33
N ALA A 28 9.76 22.74 -6.57
CA ALA A 28 11.02 22.00 -6.69
C ALA A 28 11.08 20.70 -5.88
N LYS A 29 9.93 20.10 -5.53
CA LYS A 29 9.95 18.72 -5.02
C LYS A 29 10.24 17.80 -6.22
N PRO A 30 11.31 16.99 -6.19
CA PRO A 30 11.56 16.04 -7.26
C PRO A 30 10.35 15.12 -7.36
N THR A 31 9.74 15.06 -8.54
CA THR A 31 8.74 14.04 -8.87
C THR A 31 9.45 12.70 -8.78
N THR A 32 9.30 12.02 -7.66
CA THR A 32 9.78 10.65 -7.50
C THR A 32 8.92 9.76 -8.39
N ASP A 33 9.54 8.94 -9.21
CA ASP A 33 8.82 7.89 -9.93
C ASP A 33 8.11 7.01 -8.89
N GLN A 34 6.78 7.01 -8.92
CA GLN A 34 5.94 6.19 -8.04
C GLN A 34 5.24 5.13 -8.89
N LEU A 35 5.47 3.87 -8.56
CA LEU A 35 4.76 2.74 -9.12
C LEU A 35 3.66 2.32 -8.14
N GLU A 36 2.40 2.54 -8.50
CA GLU A 36 1.26 2.10 -7.69
C GLU A 36 0.69 0.76 -8.18
N ILE A 37 0.23 -0.07 -7.25
CA ILE A 37 -0.56 -1.26 -7.58
C ILE A 37 -1.93 -0.79 -8.11
N SER A 38 -2.32 -1.30 -9.29
CA SER A 38 -3.58 -0.92 -9.94
C SER A 38 -4.80 -1.20 -9.06
N SER A 39 -5.85 -0.39 -9.22
CA SER A 39 -7.13 -0.58 -8.52
C SER A 39 -7.74 -1.97 -8.77
N ALA A 40 -7.59 -2.47 -10.00
CA ALA A 40 -7.99 -3.83 -10.37
C ALA A 40 -7.22 -4.91 -9.58
N ALA A 41 -5.89 -4.80 -9.50
CA ALA A 41 -5.07 -5.75 -8.74
C ALA A 41 -5.38 -5.71 -7.24
N LYS A 42 -5.62 -4.52 -6.67
CA LYS A 42 -6.08 -4.36 -5.28
C LYS A 42 -7.43 -5.05 -5.05
N SER A 43 -8.36 -4.95 -6.01
CA SER A 43 -9.65 -5.64 -5.92
C SER A 43 -9.50 -7.16 -6.02
N MET A 44 -8.56 -7.68 -6.82
CA MET A 44 -8.27 -9.11 -6.92
C MET A 44 -7.58 -9.68 -5.68
N GLN A 45 -6.90 -8.84 -4.90
CA GLN A 45 -6.30 -9.22 -3.61
C GLN A 45 -7.35 -9.46 -2.51
N THR A 46 -8.62 -9.13 -2.75
CA THR A 46 -9.68 -9.40 -1.76
C THR A 46 -9.73 -10.89 -1.45
N LYS A 47 -9.67 -11.20 -0.15
CA LYS A 47 -9.61 -12.54 0.44
C LYS A 47 -10.63 -13.46 -0.25
N SER A 48 -10.15 -14.33 -1.12
CA SER A 48 -11.00 -15.33 -1.77
C SER A 48 -11.59 -16.25 -0.69
N PRO A 49 -12.84 -16.75 -0.83
CA PRO A 49 -13.44 -17.71 0.11
C PRO A 49 -12.58 -18.96 0.40
N VAL A 50 -11.54 -19.19 -0.40
CA VAL A 50 -10.45 -20.14 -0.17
C VAL A 50 -9.76 -19.97 1.20
N GLU A 51 -9.75 -18.77 1.80
CA GLU A 51 -9.11 -18.53 3.10
C GLU A 51 -9.82 -19.22 4.27
N VAL A 52 -11.15 -19.31 4.26
CA VAL A 52 -11.92 -19.93 5.36
C VAL A 52 -11.63 -21.44 5.44
N ASN A 53 -11.44 -22.10 4.31
CA ASN A 53 -11.14 -23.54 4.26
C ASN A 53 -9.68 -23.85 4.65
N GLN A 54 -8.79 -22.86 4.72
CA GLN A 54 -7.39 -23.09 5.07
C GLN A 54 -7.20 -23.37 6.56
N GLU A 55 -7.91 -22.67 7.44
CA GLU A 55 -7.76 -22.84 8.89
C GLU A 55 -8.13 -24.25 9.34
N GLU A 56 -9.29 -24.76 8.88
CA GLU A 56 -9.75 -26.12 9.17
C GLU A 56 -8.79 -27.18 8.61
N ARG A 57 -8.31 -26.99 7.37
CA ARG A 57 -7.34 -27.91 6.74
C ARG A 57 -6.02 -27.94 7.50
N VAL A 58 -5.51 -26.79 7.94
CA VAL A 58 -4.27 -26.71 8.73
C VAL A 58 -4.44 -27.40 10.08
N ALA A 59 -5.57 -27.19 10.76
CA ALA A 59 -5.86 -27.85 12.03
C ALA A 59 -5.90 -29.38 11.88
N ALA A 60 -6.56 -29.89 10.83
CA ALA A 60 -6.62 -31.32 10.55
C ALA A 60 -5.24 -31.94 10.28
N ILE A 61 -4.39 -31.26 9.51
CA ILE A 61 -3.02 -31.72 9.23
C ILE A 61 -2.19 -31.74 10.51
N LYS A 62 -2.28 -30.70 11.36
CA LYS A 62 -1.56 -30.67 12.65
C LYS A 62 -1.93 -31.85 13.53
N ALA A 63 -3.23 -32.14 13.67
CA ALA A 63 -3.70 -33.29 14.44
C ALA A 63 -3.14 -34.63 13.91
N GLN A 64 -3.05 -34.81 12.60
CA GLN A 64 -2.45 -36.01 11.99
C GLN A 64 -0.95 -36.12 12.25
N ILE A 65 -0.23 -35.00 12.27
CA ILE A 65 1.21 -34.94 12.58
C ILE A 65 1.42 -35.30 14.05
N ASP A 66 0.66 -34.70 14.97
CA ASP A 66 0.76 -34.97 16.41
C ASP A 66 0.45 -36.43 16.73
N ALA A 67 -0.51 -37.03 16.01
CA ALA A 67 -0.84 -38.45 16.13
C ALA A 67 0.19 -39.39 15.44
N GLY A 68 1.20 -38.86 14.73
CA GLY A 68 2.18 -39.64 13.98
C GLY A 68 1.60 -40.39 12.76
N THR A 69 0.39 -40.03 12.32
CA THR A 69 -0.33 -40.71 11.22
C THR A 69 -0.20 -39.97 9.89
N TYR A 70 0.39 -38.78 9.90
CA TYR A 70 0.59 -38.00 8.68
C TYR A 70 1.57 -38.71 7.73
N LYS A 71 1.09 -39.04 6.53
CA LYS A 71 1.89 -39.65 5.47
C LYS A 71 1.92 -38.73 4.26
N VAL A 72 3.13 -38.40 3.81
CA VAL A 72 3.33 -37.61 2.60
C VAL A 72 3.03 -38.50 1.39
N ASP A 73 2.05 -38.10 0.59
CA ASP A 73 1.79 -38.71 -0.71
C ASP A 73 2.75 -38.11 -1.75
N ALA A 74 3.79 -38.87 -2.10
CA ALA A 74 4.80 -38.47 -3.07
C ALA A 74 4.23 -38.19 -4.47
N LYS A 75 3.20 -38.93 -4.90
CA LYS A 75 2.57 -38.75 -6.21
C LYS A 75 1.78 -37.45 -6.25
N LYS A 76 1.05 -37.16 -5.18
CA LYS A 76 0.32 -35.89 -5.02
C LYS A 76 1.29 -34.71 -4.92
N LEU A 77 2.39 -34.85 -4.19
CA LEU A 77 3.42 -33.83 -4.09
C LEU A 77 4.01 -33.49 -5.46
N ALA A 78 4.44 -34.50 -6.22
CA ALA A 78 4.99 -34.30 -7.56
C ALA A 78 3.98 -33.63 -8.50
N SER A 79 2.72 -34.07 -8.47
CA SER A 79 1.63 -33.48 -9.27
C SER A 79 1.40 -32.01 -8.91
N ASN A 80 1.42 -31.66 -7.62
CA ASN A 80 1.23 -30.28 -7.16
C ASN A 80 2.38 -29.37 -7.60
N ILE A 81 3.63 -29.81 -7.44
CA ILE A 81 4.81 -29.07 -7.89
C ILE A 81 4.69 -28.82 -9.40
N LEU A 82 4.38 -29.87 -10.16
CA LEU A 82 4.23 -29.78 -11.61
C LEU A 82 3.11 -28.82 -12.02
N ASN A 83 1.95 -28.87 -11.36
CA ASN A 83 0.83 -27.97 -11.64
C ASN A 83 1.13 -26.51 -11.29
N TYR A 84 1.93 -26.27 -10.25
CA TYR A 84 2.28 -24.92 -9.82
C TYR A 84 3.27 -24.25 -10.79
N TYR A 85 4.24 -25.01 -11.31
CA TYR A 85 5.29 -24.48 -12.18
C TYR A 85 5.03 -24.65 -13.68
N ARG A 86 4.00 -25.42 -14.07
CA ARG A 86 3.55 -25.44 -15.47
C ARG A 86 2.87 -24.11 -15.79
N LEU A 87 3.54 -23.32 -16.65
CA LEU A 87 2.99 -22.15 -17.34
C LEU A 87 1.94 -22.57 -18.37
#